data_AF-A0A1H8T9Z1-F1
#
_entry.id   AF-A0A1H8T9Z1-F1
#
_cell.length_a   1.000
_cell.length_b   1.000
_cell.length_c   1.000
_cell.angle_alpha   90.00
_cell.angle_beta   90.00
_cell.angle_gamma   90.00
#
_symmetry.space_group_name_H-M   'P 1'
#
loop_
_entity.id
_entity.type
_entity.pdbx_description
1 polymer ?
#
loop_
_entity_poly.entity_id
_entity_poly.type
_entity_poly.pdbx_seq_one_letter_code
_entity_poly.pdbx_strand_id
1 'polypeptide(L)'
;MCFSFSKISRSHNWNWDGERIVHESIVPSSRPPVGHSKGNYDIDVREFLVSERNVVMRRTLEKEIKKFIAKLPHASWEFFRSRDPGSFDFRANVIAEFVAKEIEYTPTNGLDPWQFPEETLALKSGDCEDRALLIASLLLASGISSFNVRVALGKFRTWTKGKQHDFDHVWVMYKDEAGHWQVIEPAHAKKIQKQTKVKKDLPEQAEYVPFYLFNDVHLWQTQQPSVYKKKISEDLKRDWSSLHPEFAGWVHKSVLNKALSADICPPWVLNSLNRHFTSVLWQKSLTVDDVDLPGSYDPRDHFDNGYITDGWNLVKDRLAQFEQESLKNLNAFHLAAHAIADFYAHTSYGHFGSVSNGNLQLFDPDHPDASLAQKPDYGSGSSFDFQNFSRNTNLNKGTAADAAQYWQGQIISGRYAQKGDTHGAAEALTFIPPDLVKKKDFSGRGLLPHHNEIAVDEDTRGKAHILYTGNKAYSEQYQLRYDAAVRHIRDAFVKHWKP
;
A
#
# COMPACT_ATOMS: atom_id res chain seq x y z
N MET A 1 0.27 8.81 10.79
CA MET A 1 0.94 7.67 10.13
C MET A 1 0.30 6.43 10.75
N CYS A 2 1.01 5.38 11.12
CA CYS A 2 0.37 4.07 11.30
C CYS A 2 -0.82 4.05 12.27
N PHE A 3 -1.88 3.38 11.81
CA PHE A 3 -3.09 3.04 12.58
C PHE A 3 -3.96 4.18 13.16
N SER A 4 -3.84 5.39 12.60
CA SER A 4 -5.02 5.84 11.85
C SER A 4 -5.28 4.77 10.80
N PHE A 5 -6.24 3.85 11.08
CA PHE A 5 -6.62 2.79 10.15
C PHE A 5 -6.70 3.45 8.78
N SER A 6 -6.01 2.94 7.75
CA SER A 6 -6.43 3.29 6.42
C SER A 6 -7.89 2.92 6.36
N LYS A 7 -8.74 3.93 6.21
CA LYS A 7 -10.16 3.69 6.25
C LYS A 7 -10.60 2.99 4.96
N ILE A 8 -9.68 2.59 4.05
CA ILE A 8 -9.87 1.37 3.23
C ILE A 8 -9.91 0.14 4.14
N SER A 9 -11.07 -0.11 4.73
CA SER A 9 -11.25 -1.29 5.58
C SER A 9 -11.29 -2.56 4.71
N ARG A 10 -10.69 -3.66 5.19
CA ARG A 10 -11.02 -5.06 4.82
C ARG A 10 -10.53 -5.64 3.48
N SER A 11 -9.57 -5.06 2.76
CA SER A 11 -9.01 -5.70 1.54
C SER A 11 -8.53 -7.14 1.78
N HIS A 12 -7.88 -7.41 2.92
CA HIS A 12 -7.41 -8.72 3.38
C HIS A 12 -8.51 -9.70 3.80
N ASN A 13 -9.75 -9.26 4.06
CA ASN A 13 -10.85 -10.16 4.44
C ASN A 13 -11.45 -10.91 3.24
N TRP A 14 -11.09 -10.50 2.02
CA TRP A 14 -11.53 -11.16 0.81
C TRP A 14 -10.50 -12.21 0.39
N ASN A 15 -10.96 -13.44 0.19
CA ASN A 15 -10.13 -14.51 -0.37
C ASN A 15 -9.89 -14.26 -1.87
N TRP A 16 -8.79 -13.58 -2.20
CA TRP A 16 -8.40 -13.23 -3.57
C TRP A 16 -8.00 -14.45 -4.43
N ASP A 17 -7.65 -15.59 -3.82
CA ASP A 17 -7.49 -16.84 -4.56
C ASP A 17 -8.85 -17.38 -5.06
N GLY A 18 -9.94 -17.03 -4.37
CA GLY A 18 -11.34 -17.22 -4.75
C GLY A 18 -12.12 -18.17 -3.82
N GLU A 19 -13.33 -17.79 -3.39
CA GLU A 19 -14.12 -18.61 -2.45
C GLU A 19 -14.91 -19.75 -3.11
N ARG A 20 -15.59 -19.44 -4.22
CA ARG A 20 -16.44 -20.42 -4.92
C ARG A 20 -16.34 -20.26 -6.43
N ILE A 21 -15.95 -21.34 -7.13
CA ILE A 21 -15.97 -21.39 -8.59
C ILE A 21 -17.42 -21.31 -9.10
N VAL A 22 -17.61 -20.48 -10.12
CA VAL A 22 -18.85 -20.32 -10.88
C VAL A 22 -18.74 -21.13 -12.17
N HIS A 23 -19.63 -22.11 -12.35
CA HIS A 23 -19.65 -22.95 -13.55
C HIS A 23 -20.38 -22.30 -14.74
N GLU A 24 -21.29 -21.35 -14.48
CA GLU A 24 -22.04 -20.61 -15.50
C GLU A 24 -21.41 -19.21 -15.67
N SER A 25 -20.34 -19.15 -16.46
CA SER A 25 -19.58 -17.93 -16.76
C SER A 25 -20.02 -17.23 -18.06
N ILE A 26 -20.99 -17.82 -18.77
CA ILE A 26 -21.58 -17.30 -19.99
C ILE A 26 -22.64 -16.24 -19.66
N VAL A 27 -22.55 -15.09 -20.31
CA VAL A 27 -23.43 -13.93 -20.12
C VAL A 27 -23.80 -13.31 -21.47
N PRO A 28 -25.01 -12.77 -21.64
CA PRO A 28 -25.33 -11.95 -22.79
C PRO A 28 -24.48 -10.68 -22.80
N SER A 29 -23.64 -10.50 -23.82
CA SER A 29 -22.76 -9.35 -24.00
C SER A 29 -23.52 -8.02 -24.01
N SER A 30 -22.87 -6.93 -23.62
CA SER A 30 -23.34 -5.56 -23.90
C SER A 30 -23.13 -5.17 -25.37
N ARG A 31 -22.38 -5.97 -26.14
CA ARG A 31 -22.01 -5.69 -27.53
C ARG A 31 -23.10 -6.16 -28.53
N PRO A 32 -23.59 -5.28 -29.42
CA PRO A 32 -24.44 -5.71 -30.53
C PRO A 32 -23.62 -6.43 -31.61
N PRO A 33 -24.18 -7.43 -32.32
CA PRO A 33 -23.52 -8.07 -33.46
C PRO A 33 -23.15 -7.05 -34.56
N VAL A 34 -22.04 -7.30 -35.26
CA VAL A 34 -21.56 -6.41 -36.33
C VAL A 34 -22.65 -6.22 -37.40
N GLY A 35 -22.96 -4.97 -37.74
CA GLY A 35 -24.05 -4.60 -38.66
C GLY A 35 -25.40 -4.35 -37.98
N HIS A 36 -25.53 -4.62 -36.67
CA HIS A 36 -26.74 -4.33 -35.89
C HIS A 36 -26.49 -3.19 -34.89
N SER A 37 -27.51 -2.38 -34.64
CA SER A 37 -27.50 -1.31 -33.63
C SER A 37 -28.17 -1.70 -32.31
N LYS A 38 -28.70 -2.93 -32.22
CA LYS A 38 -29.43 -3.49 -31.07
C LYS A 38 -29.30 -5.01 -31.05
N GLY A 39 -29.58 -5.60 -29.90
CA GLY A 39 -29.42 -7.03 -29.64
C GLY A 39 -28.07 -7.33 -29.02
N ASN A 40 -27.87 -8.59 -28.64
CA ASN A 40 -26.64 -9.10 -28.04
C ASN A 40 -26.44 -10.57 -28.42
N TYR A 41 -25.26 -11.10 -28.06
CA TYR A 41 -24.91 -12.50 -28.18
C TYR A 41 -24.29 -12.98 -26.86
N ASP A 42 -24.37 -14.28 -26.57
CA ASP A 42 -23.76 -14.86 -25.38
C ASP A 42 -22.23 -14.96 -25.53
N ILE A 43 -21.51 -14.58 -24.48
CA ILE A 43 -20.05 -14.62 -24.39
C ILE A 43 -19.65 -15.15 -23.00
N ASP A 44 -18.57 -15.94 -22.91
CA ASP A 44 -17.99 -16.26 -21.60
C ASP A 44 -17.15 -15.07 -21.09
N VAL A 45 -17.39 -14.60 -19.87
CA VAL A 45 -16.68 -13.43 -19.32
C VAL A 45 -15.14 -13.62 -19.30
N ARG A 46 -14.66 -14.86 -19.29
CA ARG A 46 -13.23 -15.20 -19.35
C ARG A 46 -12.60 -14.93 -20.72
N GLU A 47 -13.38 -14.88 -21.81
CA GLU A 47 -12.89 -14.63 -23.17
C GLU A 47 -12.35 -13.22 -23.38
N PHE A 48 -12.70 -12.26 -22.51
CA PHE A 48 -12.07 -10.93 -22.48
C PHE A 48 -10.59 -10.97 -22.03
N LEU A 49 -10.14 -12.08 -21.40
CA LEU A 49 -8.74 -12.26 -20.99
C LEU A 49 -7.98 -13.09 -22.02
N VAL A 50 -7.17 -12.39 -22.82
CA VAL A 50 -6.44 -12.97 -23.94
C VAL A 50 -4.97 -13.20 -23.59
N SER A 51 -4.52 -14.44 -23.72
CA SER A 51 -3.15 -14.86 -23.36
C SER A 51 -2.17 -14.74 -24.54
N GLU A 52 -0.96 -15.29 -24.36
CA GLU A 52 0.12 -15.40 -25.36
C GLU A 52 -0.32 -15.87 -26.76
N ARG A 53 -1.45 -16.57 -26.87
CA ARG A 53 -1.99 -17.05 -28.15
C ARG A 53 -2.43 -15.87 -29.04
N ASN A 54 -2.91 -14.79 -28.44
CA ASN A 54 -3.32 -13.57 -29.15
C ASN A 54 -2.12 -12.90 -29.85
N VAL A 55 -2.30 -12.62 -31.14
CA VAL A 55 -1.24 -12.06 -31.99
C VAL A 55 -1.01 -10.56 -31.75
N VAL A 56 -2.01 -9.83 -31.26
CA VAL A 56 -1.89 -8.41 -30.90
C VAL A 56 -1.06 -8.29 -29.62
N MET A 57 -1.41 -9.02 -28.55
CA MET A 57 -0.65 -8.99 -27.28
C MET A 57 0.84 -9.28 -27.50
N ARG A 58 1.19 -10.34 -28.24
CA ARG A 58 2.59 -10.67 -28.57
C ARG A 58 3.29 -9.58 -29.37
N ARG A 59 2.59 -8.92 -30.31
CA ARG A 59 3.16 -7.81 -31.10
C ARG A 59 3.38 -6.57 -30.24
N THR A 60 2.45 -6.25 -29.34
CA THR A 60 2.57 -5.13 -28.40
C THR A 60 3.70 -5.38 -27.40
N LEU A 61 3.88 -6.61 -26.89
CA LEU A 61 5.02 -6.99 -26.05
C LEU A 61 6.37 -6.80 -26.79
N GLU A 62 6.59 -7.50 -27.91
CA GLU A 62 7.87 -7.47 -28.65
C GLU A 62 8.17 -6.14 -29.38
N LYS A 63 7.18 -5.25 -29.58
CA LYS A 63 7.38 -3.96 -30.27
C LYS A 63 7.12 -2.74 -29.41
N GLU A 64 5.93 -2.59 -28.84
CA GLU A 64 5.51 -1.37 -28.13
C GLU A 64 6.11 -1.33 -26.72
N ILE A 65 5.95 -2.39 -25.93
CA ILE A 65 6.50 -2.50 -24.58
C ILE A 65 8.03 -2.58 -24.63
N LYS A 66 8.62 -3.31 -25.58
CA LYS A 66 10.06 -3.27 -25.86
C LYS A 66 10.58 -1.86 -26.15
N LYS A 67 9.89 -1.11 -27.01
CA LYS A 67 10.22 0.31 -27.32
C LYS A 67 9.94 1.24 -26.14
N PHE A 68 9.02 0.88 -25.24
CA PHE A 68 8.72 1.63 -24.02
C PHE A 68 9.82 1.44 -22.97
N ILE A 69 10.23 0.20 -22.69
CA ILE A 69 11.35 -0.15 -21.82
C ILE A 69 12.62 0.57 -22.26
N ALA A 70 12.90 0.65 -23.56
CA ALA A 70 14.04 1.41 -24.10
C ALA A 70 13.99 2.94 -23.87
N LYS A 71 12.88 3.49 -23.33
CA LYS A 71 12.76 4.89 -22.84
C LYS A 71 12.90 5.00 -21.32
N LEU A 72 12.81 3.91 -20.58
CA LEU A 72 12.83 3.88 -19.11
C LEU A 72 14.29 3.75 -18.62
N PRO A 73 14.83 4.72 -17.85
CA PRO A 73 16.19 4.60 -17.32
C PRO A 73 16.38 3.31 -16.53
N HIS A 74 17.47 2.58 -16.82
CA HIS A 74 17.88 1.32 -16.16
C HIS A 74 16.96 0.09 -16.39
N ALA A 75 15.80 0.24 -17.05
CA ALA A 75 14.94 -0.90 -17.36
C ALA A 75 15.56 -1.79 -18.46
N SER A 76 15.58 -3.11 -18.24
CA SER A 76 16.18 -4.08 -19.17
C SER A 76 15.14 -4.93 -19.88
N TRP A 77 15.19 -4.95 -21.22
CA TRP A 77 14.36 -5.86 -22.04
C TRP A 77 14.69 -7.34 -21.81
N GLU A 78 15.96 -7.66 -21.54
CA GLU A 78 16.36 -9.04 -21.27
C GLU A 78 15.89 -9.48 -19.89
N PHE A 79 15.91 -8.59 -18.88
CA PHE A 79 15.30 -8.89 -17.58
C PHE A 79 13.77 -9.07 -17.70
N PHE A 80 13.08 -8.24 -18.50
CA PHE A 80 11.65 -8.38 -18.78
C PHE A 80 11.30 -9.77 -19.34
N ARG A 81 12.17 -10.37 -20.17
CA ARG A 81 11.96 -11.71 -20.75
C ARG A 81 12.59 -12.86 -19.95
N SER A 82 13.43 -12.56 -18.96
CA SER A 82 14.15 -13.56 -18.17
C SER A 82 13.21 -14.43 -17.32
N ARG A 83 13.76 -15.46 -16.68
CA ARG A 83 13.12 -16.21 -15.58
C ARG A 83 13.92 -16.05 -14.28
N ASP A 84 14.64 -14.95 -14.16
CA ASP A 84 15.36 -14.58 -12.96
C ASP A 84 14.37 -14.20 -11.84
N PRO A 85 14.75 -14.31 -10.55
CA PRO A 85 14.00 -13.70 -9.46
C PRO A 85 13.72 -12.21 -9.72
N GLY A 86 12.52 -11.76 -9.36
CA GLY A 86 12.02 -10.40 -9.57
C GLY A 86 11.55 -10.09 -11.00
N SER A 87 11.70 -11.02 -11.96
CA SER A 87 11.38 -10.76 -13.36
C SER A 87 9.88 -10.68 -13.64
N PHE A 88 9.03 -11.38 -12.89
CA PHE A 88 7.58 -11.28 -12.99
C PHE A 88 7.06 -9.99 -12.35
N ASP A 89 7.59 -9.61 -11.18
CA ASP A 89 7.25 -8.35 -10.53
C ASP A 89 7.69 -7.15 -11.38
N PHE A 90 8.87 -7.23 -12.01
CA PHE A 90 9.32 -6.24 -12.98
C PHE A 90 8.45 -6.18 -14.24
N ARG A 91 7.96 -7.32 -14.77
CA ARG A 91 6.95 -7.31 -15.86
C ARG A 91 5.68 -6.60 -15.44
N ALA A 92 5.11 -6.93 -14.27
CA ALA A 92 3.90 -6.31 -13.76
C ALA A 92 4.06 -4.80 -13.55
N ASN A 93 5.24 -4.38 -13.07
CA ASN A 93 5.64 -2.98 -12.98
C ASN A 93 5.68 -2.30 -14.35
N VAL A 94 6.42 -2.83 -15.32
CA VAL A 94 6.48 -2.25 -16.67
C VAL A 94 5.12 -2.24 -17.39
N ILE A 95 4.31 -3.29 -17.26
CA ILE A 95 3.04 -3.44 -18.00
C ILE A 95 2.00 -2.40 -17.58
N ALA A 96 1.74 -2.23 -16.28
CA ALA A 96 0.76 -1.23 -15.86
C ALA A 96 1.31 0.21 -15.98
N GLU A 97 2.64 0.40 -15.95
CA GLU A 97 3.28 1.69 -16.24
C GLU A 97 3.17 2.05 -17.74
N PHE A 98 3.25 1.05 -18.64
CA PHE A 98 2.96 1.18 -20.06
C PHE A 98 1.48 1.56 -20.28
N VAL A 99 0.53 0.84 -19.67
CA VAL A 99 -0.91 1.17 -19.80
C VAL A 99 -1.22 2.56 -19.23
N ALA A 100 -0.71 2.92 -18.05
CA ALA A 100 -0.94 4.24 -17.44
C ALA A 100 -0.33 5.41 -18.22
N LYS A 101 0.64 5.16 -19.11
CA LYS A 101 1.27 6.19 -19.96
C LYS A 101 0.79 6.19 -21.41
N GLU A 102 0.53 5.05 -22.02
CA GLU A 102 0.25 4.94 -23.46
C GLU A 102 -1.25 4.68 -23.76
N ILE A 103 -2.11 4.52 -22.73
CA ILE A 103 -3.58 4.45 -22.82
C ILE A 103 -4.20 5.60 -22.00
N GLU A 104 -5.09 6.41 -22.59
CA GLU A 104 -5.83 7.45 -21.86
C GLU A 104 -6.98 6.83 -21.04
N TYR A 105 -7.25 7.36 -19.85
CA TYR A 105 -8.45 7.00 -19.08
C TYR A 105 -9.62 7.88 -19.54
N THR A 106 -10.66 7.27 -20.08
CA THR A 106 -11.86 7.95 -20.57
C THR A 106 -13.04 7.45 -19.76
N PRO A 107 -13.51 8.19 -18.73
CA PRO A 107 -14.69 7.79 -17.96
C PRO A 107 -15.92 7.74 -18.86
N THR A 108 -16.62 6.62 -18.83
CA THR A 108 -17.82 6.33 -19.62
C THR A 108 -19.08 6.63 -18.81
N ASN A 109 -20.22 6.09 -19.24
CA ASN A 109 -21.43 5.98 -18.42
C ASN A 109 -21.89 4.52 -18.28
N GLY A 110 -20.98 3.55 -18.47
CA GLY A 110 -21.22 2.11 -18.32
C GLY A 110 -22.35 1.51 -19.18
N LEU A 111 -22.75 2.21 -20.24
CA LEU A 111 -23.75 1.75 -21.22
C LEU A 111 -23.12 1.34 -22.56
N ASP A 112 -21.80 1.50 -22.70
CA ASP A 112 -21.02 1.07 -23.85
C ASP A 112 -20.46 -0.35 -23.69
N PRO A 113 -20.09 -1.02 -24.81
CA PRO A 113 -19.61 -2.39 -24.73
C PRO A 113 -18.14 -2.45 -24.32
N TRP A 114 -17.86 -3.22 -23.25
CA TRP A 114 -16.50 -3.61 -22.83
C TRP A 114 -15.61 -3.93 -24.02
N GLN A 115 -14.42 -3.35 -24.06
CA GLN A 115 -13.45 -3.56 -25.12
C GLN A 115 -12.69 -4.88 -24.92
N PHE A 116 -12.33 -5.55 -26.02
CA PHE A 116 -11.24 -6.52 -25.97
C PHE A 116 -9.90 -5.78 -25.86
N PRO A 117 -8.88 -6.37 -25.22
CA PRO A 117 -7.55 -5.77 -25.08
C PRO A 117 -6.92 -5.25 -26.39
N GLU A 118 -7.15 -5.92 -27.53
CA GLU A 118 -6.73 -5.41 -28.85
C GLU A 118 -7.47 -4.14 -29.30
N GLU A 119 -8.72 -3.95 -28.92
CA GLU A 119 -9.49 -2.74 -29.22
C GLU A 119 -9.00 -1.57 -28.36
N THR A 120 -8.73 -1.80 -27.07
CA THR A 120 -8.11 -0.80 -26.18
C THR A 120 -6.71 -0.39 -26.65
N LEU A 121 -5.94 -1.33 -27.20
CA LEU A 121 -4.65 -1.06 -27.83
C LEU A 121 -4.76 -0.34 -29.18
N ALA A 122 -5.88 -0.44 -29.89
CA ALA A 122 -6.13 0.26 -31.16
C ALA A 122 -6.69 1.67 -30.95
N LEU A 123 -7.61 1.83 -29.99
CA LEU A 123 -8.22 3.10 -29.61
C LEU A 123 -7.27 3.97 -28.76
N LYS A 124 -6.35 3.34 -28.01
CA LYS A 124 -5.48 3.98 -27.01
C LYS A 124 -6.25 4.71 -25.89
N SER A 125 -7.49 4.30 -25.64
CA SER A 125 -8.34 4.83 -24.58
C SER A 125 -9.33 3.78 -24.06
N GLY A 126 -9.64 3.84 -22.77
CA GLY A 126 -10.68 3.04 -22.11
C GLY A 126 -10.88 3.49 -20.66
N ASP A 127 -11.85 2.91 -19.98
CA ASP A 127 -12.15 3.16 -18.56
C ASP A 127 -11.47 2.12 -17.63
N CYS A 128 -12.15 1.69 -16.57
CA CYS A 128 -11.61 0.76 -15.58
C CYS A 128 -11.55 -0.68 -16.08
N GLU A 129 -12.62 -1.22 -16.68
CA GLU A 129 -12.65 -2.57 -17.24
C GLU A 129 -11.69 -2.71 -18.42
N ASP A 130 -11.74 -1.81 -19.41
CA ASP A 130 -10.92 -1.88 -20.62
C ASP A 130 -9.43 -1.97 -20.26
N ARG A 131 -9.01 -1.12 -19.32
CA ARG A 131 -7.61 -1.07 -18.85
C ARG A 131 -7.28 -2.22 -17.91
N ALA A 132 -8.21 -2.74 -17.11
CA ALA A 132 -7.99 -3.93 -16.30
C ALA A 132 -7.83 -5.19 -17.16
N LEU A 133 -8.72 -5.40 -18.14
CA LEU A 133 -8.69 -6.48 -19.11
C LEU A 133 -7.39 -6.43 -19.93
N LEU A 134 -6.97 -5.24 -20.38
CA LEU A 134 -5.71 -5.05 -21.07
C LEU A 134 -4.48 -5.33 -20.18
N ILE A 135 -4.45 -4.82 -18.94
CA ILE A 135 -3.36 -5.09 -18.00
C ILE A 135 -3.26 -6.61 -17.76
N ALA A 136 -4.35 -7.25 -17.36
CA ALA A 136 -4.37 -8.68 -17.07
C ALA A 136 -3.94 -9.52 -18.29
N SER A 137 -4.46 -9.19 -19.48
CA SER A 137 -4.09 -9.89 -20.72
C SER A 137 -2.62 -9.69 -21.12
N LEU A 138 -2.04 -8.51 -20.87
CA LEU A 138 -0.59 -8.29 -21.05
C LEU A 138 0.25 -9.05 -20.00
N LEU A 139 -0.21 -9.17 -18.75
CA LEU A 139 0.44 -10.02 -17.74
C LEU A 139 0.45 -11.48 -18.21
N LEU A 140 -0.71 -12.02 -18.58
CA LEU A 140 -0.87 -13.39 -19.11
C LEU A 140 0.01 -13.62 -20.35
N ALA A 141 -0.05 -12.72 -21.33
CA ALA A 141 0.71 -12.83 -22.57
C ALA A 141 2.23 -12.61 -22.40
N SER A 142 2.66 -11.98 -21.30
CA SER A 142 4.08 -11.95 -20.90
C SER A 142 4.57 -13.27 -20.30
N GLY A 143 3.67 -14.20 -19.99
CA GLY A 143 3.98 -15.49 -19.35
C GLY A 143 3.95 -15.46 -17.82
N ILE A 144 3.19 -14.55 -17.20
CA ILE A 144 2.80 -14.66 -15.79
C ILE A 144 1.66 -15.68 -15.68
N SER A 145 1.72 -16.57 -14.69
CA SER A 145 0.69 -17.59 -14.45
C SER A 145 -0.69 -16.95 -14.23
N SER A 146 -1.73 -17.48 -14.86
CA SER A 146 -3.09 -16.98 -14.63
C SER A 146 -3.59 -17.20 -13.20
N PHE A 147 -2.99 -18.13 -12.45
CA PHE A 147 -3.28 -18.28 -11.03
C PHE A 147 -2.74 -17.12 -10.17
N ASN A 148 -1.78 -16.33 -10.68
CA ASN A 148 -1.24 -15.12 -10.04
C ASN A 148 -1.88 -13.82 -10.56
N VAL A 149 -2.94 -13.90 -11.39
CA VAL A 149 -3.68 -12.73 -11.90
C VAL A 149 -5.17 -12.92 -11.62
N ARG A 150 -5.87 -11.86 -11.23
CA ARG A 150 -7.34 -11.77 -11.30
C ARG A 150 -7.73 -10.43 -11.88
N VAL A 151 -8.79 -10.41 -12.69
CA VAL A 151 -9.64 -9.22 -12.79
C VAL A 151 -10.74 -9.36 -11.73
N ALA A 152 -10.97 -8.30 -10.97
CA ALA A 152 -11.98 -8.22 -9.93
C ALA A 152 -13.12 -7.31 -10.39
N LEU A 153 -14.33 -7.85 -10.37
CA LEU A 153 -15.58 -7.13 -10.62
C LEU A 153 -16.25 -6.91 -9.28
N GLY A 154 -16.52 -5.66 -8.93
CA GLY A 154 -17.03 -5.36 -7.61
C GLY A 154 -17.40 -3.91 -7.44
N LYS A 155 -17.31 -3.46 -6.20
CA LYS A 155 -17.54 -2.07 -5.85
C LYS A 155 -16.33 -1.46 -5.19
N PHE A 156 -15.97 -0.29 -5.69
CA PHE A 156 -15.21 0.66 -4.92
C PHE A 156 -16.18 1.43 -3.99
N ARG A 157 -16.18 1.08 -2.71
CA ARG A 157 -17.02 1.72 -1.69
C ARG A 157 -16.31 2.89 -1.03
N THR A 158 -17.08 3.88 -0.58
CA THR A 158 -16.65 4.98 0.29
C THR A 158 -17.66 5.26 1.39
N TRP A 159 -17.28 6.03 2.43
CA TRP A 159 -18.22 6.67 3.35
C TRP A 159 -17.83 8.13 3.60
N THR A 160 -18.78 9.06 3.52
CA THR A 160 -18.58 10.50 3.77
C THR A 160 -19.59 10.98 4.82
N LYS A 161 -19.14 11.59 5.93
CA LYS A 161 -20.00 12.03 7.04
C LYS A 161 -20.92 10.91 7.54
N GLY A 162 -20.34 9.72 7.72
CA GLY A 162 -21.04 8.47 8.06
C GLY A 162 -21.96 7.87 6.97
N LYS A 163 -22.15 8.52 5.81
CA LYS A 163 -22.97 7.99 4.71
C LYS A 163 -22.15 7.16 3.74
N GLN A 164 -22.53 5.91 3.54
CA GLN A 164 -21.92 5.04 2.52
C GLN A 164 -22.27 5.52 1.10
N HIS A 165 -21.29 5.51 0.20
CA HIS A 165 -21.46 5.68 -1.24
C HIS A 165 -20.73 4.54 -1.95
N ASP A 166 -21.46 3.82 -2.78
CA ASP A 166 -20.98 2.66 -3.53
C ASP A 166 -20.77 3.09 -5.00
N PHE A 167 -19.59 2.85 -5.55
CA PHE A 167 -19.29 2.96 -6.99
C PHE A 167 -18.99 1.55 -7.51
N ASP A 168 -19.64 1.09 -8.57
CA ASP A 168 -19.25 -0.12 -9.29
C ASP A 168 -17.94 0.17 -10.06
N HIS A 169 -16.97 -0.77 -9.97
CA HIS A 169 -15.57 -0.61 -10.42
C HIS A 169 -14.95 -1.95 -10.82
N VAL A 170 -13.92 -1.91 -11.66
CA VAL A 170 -13.12 -3.06 -12.09
C VAL A 170 -11.63 -2.80 -11.85
N TRP A 171 -10.90 -3.78 -11.30
CA TRP A 171 -9.46 -3.67 -11.05
C TRP A 171 -8.72 -4.99 -11.26
N VAL A 172 -7.38 -4.95 -11.27
CA VAL A 172 -6.53 -6.15 -11.34
C VAL A 172 -5.93 -6.45 -9.98
N MET A 173 -5.93 -7.72 -9.58
CA MET A 173 -5.08 -8.24 -8.51
C MET A 173 -3.93 -9.03 -9.13
N TYR A 174 -2.71 -8.77 -8.64
CA TYR A 174 -1.50 -9.51 -9.02
C TYR A 174 -0.89 -10.17 -7.78
N LYS A 175 -0.45 -11.42 -7.91
CA LYS A 175 0.24 -12.15 -6.85
C LYS A 175 1.75 -12.08 -7.10
N ASP A 176 2.45 -11.33 -6.25
CA ASP A 176 3.88 -11.07 -6.38
C ASP A 176 4.75 -12.34 -6.18
N GLU A 177 6.05 -12.25 -6.48
CA GLU A 177 6.95 -13.41 -6.36
C GLU A 177 7.15 -13.90 -4.91
N ALA A 178 6.80 -13.08 -3.91
CA ALA A 178 6.76 -13.48 -2.50
C ALA A 178 5.40 -14.09 -2.08
N GLY A 179 4.38 -14.00 -2.93
CA GLY A 179 3.06 -14.61 -2.76
C GLY A 179 1.94 -13.67 -2.30
N HIS A 180 2.16 -12.36 -2.19
CA HIS A 180 1.17 -11.40 -1.70
C HIS A 180 0.28 -10.86 -2.83
N TRP A 181 -0.99 -10.62 -2.53
CA TRP A 181 -1.97 -10.07 -3.48
C TRP A 181 -1.96 -8.53 -3.46
N GLN A 182 -1.33 -7.92 -4.47
CA GLN A 182 -1.27 -6.47 -4.67
C GLN A 182 -2.36 -5.96 -5.61
N VAL A 183 -2.86 -4.74 -5.39
CA VAL A 183 -3.82 -4.07 -6.27
C VAL A 183 -3.08 -3.35 -7.41
N ILE A 184 -3.42 -3.66 -8.65
CA ILE A 184 -3.05 -2.85 -9.82
C ILE A 184 -4.28 -2.07 -10.26
N GLU A 185 -4.35 -0.81 -9.84
CA GLU A 185 -5.47 0.10 -10.12
C GLU A 185 -5.44 0.57 -11.59
N PRO A 186 -6.35 0.08 -12.46
CA PRO A 186 -6.35 0.42 -13.88
C PRO A 186 -6.58 1.91 -14.12
N ALA A 187 -7.25 2.63 -13.21
CA ALA A 187 -7.66 4.02 -13.41
C ALA A 187 -6.57 5.06 -13.08
N HIS A 188 -5.31 4.62 -12.86
CA HIS A 188 -4.18 5.52 -12.63
C HIS A 188 -3.89 6.42 -13.86
N ALA A 189 -3.96 7.75 -13.68
CA ALA A 189 -4.05 8.70 -14.79
C ALA A 189 -2.90 9.74 -14.86
N LYS A 190 -2.47 10.02 -16.09
CA LYS A 190 -1.32 10.86 -16.48
C LYS A 190 -1.38 12.36 -16.08
N LYS A 191 -2.45 12.83 -15.43
CA LYS A 191 -2.85 14.27 -15.34
C LYS A 191 -2.90 14.87 -13.92
N ILE A 192 -2.31 14.23 -12.91
CA ILE A 192 -2.35 14.64 -11.48
C ILE A 192 -1.75 16.05 -11.21
N GLN A 193 -0.88 16.57 -12.08
CA GLN A 193 -0.11 17.81 -11.82
C GLN A 193 -0.89 19.15 -11.85
N LYS A 194 -2.23 19.18 -11.93
CA LYS A 194 -2.98 20.46 -12.14
C LYS A 194 -4.21 20.76 -11.29
N GLN A 195 -4.66 19.89 -10.38
CA GLN A 195 -5.82 20.22 -9.52
C GLN A 195 -5.42 20.77 -8.15
N THR A 196 -5.31 22.10 -8.06
CA THR A 196 -4.99 22.84 -6.82
C THR A 196 -6.22 23.23 -5.98
N LYS A 197 -7.37 22.55 -6.16
CA LYS A 197 -8.62 22.83 -5.44
C LYS A 197 -9.20 21.57 -4.80
N VAL A 198 -8.79 21.31 -3.56
CA VAL A 198 -9.38 20.29 -2.67
C VAL A 198 -10.89 20.55 -2.54
N LYS A 199 -11.73 19.53 -2.79
CA LYS A 199 -13.19 19.61 -2.60
C LYS A 199 -13.53 19.71 -1.10
N LYS A 200 -14.70 20.27 -0.77
CA LYS A 200 -15.05 20.61 0.62
C LYS A 200 -15.54 19.43 1.48
N ASP A 201 -16.06 18.39 0.84
CA ASP A 201 -16.54 17.17 1.48
C ASP A 201 -15.68 16.00 0.97
N LEU A 202 -15.08 15.27 1.91
CA LEU A 202 -14.04 14.26 1.72
C LEU A 202 -14.52 12.96 2.42
N PRO A 203 -14.44 11.76 1.82
CA PRO A 203 -14.75 10.54 2.55
C PRO A 203 -13.91 10.37 3.81
N GLU A 204 -14.58 9.85 4.84
CA GLU A 204 -13.92 9.19 5.94
C GLU A 204 -13.38 7.82 5.52
N GLN A 205 -14.18 6.95 4.88
CA GLN A 205 -13.85 5.52 4.72
C GLN A 205 -13.95 5.05 3.27
N ALA A 206 -13.43 3.85 2.97
CA ALA A 206 -13.53 3.12 1.71
C ALA A 206 -13.34 1.59 1.85
N GLU A 207 -13.51 0.84 0.76
CA GLU A 207 -13.32 -0.63 0.68
C GLU A 207 -13.30 -1.04 -0.80
N TYR A 208 -12.35 -1.87 -1.23
CA TYR A 208 -12.49 -2.65 -2.47
C TYR A 208 -13.32 -3.89 -2.14
N VAL A 209 -14.56 -3.94 -2.65
CA VAL A 209 -15.56 -4.99 -2.37
C VAL A 209 -15.69 -5.88 -3.62
N PRO A 210 -14.92 -6.96 -3.77
CA PRO A 210 -15.12 -7.88 -4.88
C PRO A 210 -16.49 -8.58 -4.76
N PHE A 211 -17.19 -8.70 -5.88
CA PHE A 211 -18.35 -9.59 -6.02
C PHE A 211 -17.98 -10.83 -6.83
N TYR A 212 -17.13 -10.64 -7.84
CA TYR A 212 -16.54 -11.71 -8.64
C TYR A 212 -15.04 -11.46 -8.86
N LEU A 213 -14.29 -12.54 -8.98
CA LEU A 213 -12.89 -12.56 -9.42
C LEU A 213 -12.80 -13.50 -10.62
N PHE A 214 -11.99 -13.21 -11.64
CA PHE A 214 -11.78 -14.14 -12.74
C PHE A 214 -10.38 -14.10 -13.35
N ASN A 215 -10.00 -15.20 -13.99
CA ASN A 215 -8.87 -15.30 -14.90
C ASN A 215 -9.33 -16.05 -16.18
N ASP A 216 -8.42 -16.40 -17.08
CA ASP A 216 -8.73 -17.14 -18.32
C ASP A 216 -9.21 -18.59 -18.09
N VAL A 217 -9.15 -19.11 -16.86
CA VAL A 217 -9.54 -20.49 -16.50
C VAL A 217 -10.85 -20.53 -15.71
N HIS A 218 -11.05 -19.65 -14.72
CA HIS A 218 -12.18 -19.69 -13.80
C HIS A 218 -12.79 -18.30 -13.55
N LEU A 219 -14.10 -18.30 -13.31
CA LEU A 219 -14.83 -17.24 -12.61
C LEU A 219 -15.07 -17.73 -11.17
N TRP A 220 -14.87 -16.85 -10.19
CA TRP A 220 -15.17 -17.07 -8.77
C TRP A 220 -16.15 -16.02 -8.27
N GLN A 221 -16.99 -16.39 -7.29
CA GLN A 221 -17.78 -15.45 -6.49
C GLN A 221 -17.12 -15.24 -5.12
N THR A 222 -17.27 -14.04 -4.56
CA THR A 222 -16.79 -13.65 -3.22
C THR A 222 -17.94 -13.12 -2.35
N GLN A 223 -18.51 -13.98 -1.50
CA GLN A 223 -19.42 -13.64 -0.39
C GLN A 223 -19.83 -14.85 0.45
N GLN A 224 -20.29 -14.58 1.68
CA GLN A 224 -20.77 -15.60 2.63
C GLN A 224 -21.97 -16.42 2.10
N PRO A 225 -22.15 -17.69 2.54
CA PRO A 225 -23.05 -18.64 1.88
C PRO A 225 -24.55 -18.32 1.85
N SER A 226 -25.01 -17.37 2.65
CA SER A 226 -26.42 -16.95 2.73
C SER A 226 -26.87 -16.01 1.60
N VAL A 227 -25.93 -15.51 0.76
CA VAL A 227 -26.21 -14.48 -0.27
C VAL A 227 -25.99 -15.00 -1.71
N TYR A 228 -25.72 -16.30 -1.90
CA TYR A 228 -25.50 -16.89 -3.23
C TYR A 228 -26.75 -16.83 -4.13
N LYS A 229 -26.79 -15.88 -5.06
CA LYS A 229 -27.81 -15.79 -6.11
C LYS A 229 -27.64 -16.91 -7.14
N LYS A 230 -28.76 -17.45 -7.65
CA LYS A 230 -28.79 -18.50 -8.68
C LYS A 230 -28.66 -18.02 -10.12
N LYS A 231 -28.59 -16.71 -10.37
CA LYS A 231 -28.46 -16.13 -11.71
C LYS A 231 -27.38 -15.05 -11.71
N ILE A 232 -26.17 -15.43 -12.10
CA ILE A 232 -25.02 -14.52 -12.15
C ILE A 232 -25.07 -13.65 -13.42
N SER A 233 -25.70 -14.15 -14.49
CA SER A 233 -26.00 -13.42 -15.74
C SER A 233 -27.07 -12.31 -15.60
N GLU A 234 -27.54 -11.99 -14.39
CA GLU A 234 -28.33 -10.79 -14.07
C GLU A 234 -27.52 -9.75 -13.29
N ASP A 235 -26.43 -10.13 -12.62
CA ASP A 235 -25.50 -9.19 -11.98
C ASP A 235 -24.31 -8.83 -12.89
N LEU A 236 -23.78 -9.77 -13.68
CA LEU A 236 -22.71 -9.47 -14.66
C LEU A 236 -23.21 -8.61 -15.84
N LYS A 237 -24.53 -8.43 -16.00
CA LYS A 237 -25.14 -7.46 -16.92
C LYS A 237 -25.14 -6.01 -16.43
N ARG A 238 -24.61 -5.76 -15.22
CA ARG A 238 -24.51 -4.40 -14.69
C ARG A 238 -23.43 -3.61 -15.43
N ASP A 239 -23.64 -2.30 -15.42
CA ASP A 239 -22.60 -1.28 -15.47
C ASP A 239 -21.59 -1.54 -14.33
N TRP A 240 -20.29 -1.54 -14.66
CA TRP A 240 -19.19 -1.65 -13.69
C TRP A 240 -18.24 -0.45 -13.75
N SER A 241 -18.67 0.65 -14.39
CA SER A 241 -17.84 1.67 -15.01
C SER A 241 -18.10 3.07 -14.41
N SER A 242 -18.34 3.12 -13.10
CA SER A 242 -18.80 4.34 -12.41
C SER A 242 -17.69 5.09 -11.65
N LEU A 243 -16.51 4.49 -11.48
CA LEU A 243 -15.43 5.10 -10.69
C LEU A 243 -14.68 6.17 -11.50
N HIS A 244 -14.89 7.44 -11.16
CA HIS A 244 -13.96 8.50 -11.57
C HIS A 244 -12.71 8.45 -10.69
N PRO A 245 -11.52 8.12 -11.22
CA PRO A 245 -10.31 8.03 -10.42
C PRO A 245 -9.88 9.40 -9.91
N GLU A 246 -9.69 9.48 -8.61
CA GLU A 246 -8.54 10.12 -8.01
C GLU A 246 -8.42 9.52 -6.62
N PHE A 247 -7.32 8.87 -6.25
CA PHE A 247 -7.23 7.99 -5.09
C PHE A 247 -5.74 8.05 -4.55
N ALA A 248 -5.47 8.39 -3.26
CA ALA A 248 -4.14 8.77 -2.68
C ALA A 248 -3.67 8.01 -1.39
N GLY A 249 -2.35 7.84 -1.19
CA GLY A 249 -1.72 7.01 -0.13
C GLY A 249 -0.79 7.76 0.83
N TRP A 250 -1.19 8.99 1.19
CA TRP A 250 -0.35 10.17 1.27
C TRP A 250 0.83 10.26 2.25
N VAL A 251 0.80 9.95 3.54
CA VAL A 251 1.90 10.44 4.43
C VAL A 251 3.24 9.74 4.13
N HIS A 252 3.33 8.42 4.27
CA HIS A 252 4.49 7.62 3.85
C HIS A 252 4.83 7.86 2.37
N LYS A 253 3.81 7.88 1.50
CA LYS A 253 3.95 8.18 0.07
C LYS A 253 4.53 9.58 -0.17
N SER A 254 4.27 10.58 0.67
CA SER A 254 4.79 11.94 0.53
C SER A 254 6.21 12.08 1.08
N VAL A 255 6.53 11.33 2.14
CA VAL A 255 7.91 11.13 2.61
C VAL A 255 8.72 10.48 1.47
N LEU A 256 8.25 9.37 0.92
CA LEU A 256 8.88 8.64 -0.19
C LEU A 256 9.02 9.48 -1.47
N ASN A 257 7.94 10.12 -1.95
CA ASN A 257 7.99 10.95 -3.17
C ASN A 257 8.79 12.25 -2.98
N LYS A 258 8.99 12.76 -1.74
CA LYS A 258 9.89 13.89 -1.46
C LYS A 258 11.35 13.42 -1.31
N ALA A 259 11.59 12.24 -0.74
CA ALA A 259 12.91 11.62 -0.69
C ALA A 259 13.42 11.29 -2.08
N LEU A 260 12.60 10.61 -2.88
CA LEU A 260 12.89 10.08 -4.21
C LEU A 260 12.37 11.01 -5.32
N SER A 261 12.79 12.28 -5.30
CA SER A 261 12.47 13.21 -6.39
C SER A 261 13.11 12.76 -7.73
N ALA A 262 12.64 13.30 -8.86
CA ALA A 262 12.99 12.80 -10.21
C ALA A 262 14.47 12.96 -10.61
N ASP A 263 15.24 13.72 -9.83
CA ASP A 263 16.71 13.87 -9.86
C ASP A 263 17.44 12.77 -9.07
N ILE A 264 16.76 12.11 -8.13
CA ILE A 264 17.27 11.02 -7.29
C ILE A 264 16.86 9.64 -7.83
N CYS A 265 15.60 9.50 -8.29
CA CYS A 265 14.99 8.23 -8.63
C CYS A 265 14.29 8.30 -10.01
N PRO A 266 14.47 7.31 -10.91
CA PRO A 266 13.74 7.25 -12.17
C PRO A 266 12.22 7.23 -11.92
N PRO A 267 11.41 8.11 -12.55
CA PRO A 267 9.98 8.23 -12.22
C PRO A 267 9.16 6.93 -12.36
N TRP A 268 9.60 5.96 -13.16
CA TRP A 268 8.93 4.66 -13.28
C TRP A 268 9.23 3.71 -12.10
N VAL A 269 10.42 3.81 -11.50
CA VAL A 269 10.78 3.09 -10.26
C VAL A 269 9.98 3.67 -9.11
N LEU A 270 9.90 5.00 -9.03
CA LEU A 270 9.03 5.69 -8.09
C LEU A 270 7.56 5.30 -8.28
N ASN A 271 7.06 5.22 -9.52
CA ASN A 271 5.70 4.73 -9.82
C ASN A 271 5.49 3.26 -9.43
N SER A 272 6.54 2.43 -9.42
CA SER A 272 6.49 1.03 -9.00
C SER A 272 6.41 0.93 -7.47
N LEU A 273 7.32 1.62 -6.75
CA LEU A 273 7.27 1.76 -5.29
C LEU A 273 5.95 2.40 -4.80
N ASN A 274 5.36 3.30 -5.60
CA ASN A 274 4.09 3.94 -5.32
C ASN A 274 2.86 3.00 -5.36
N ARG A 275 3.00 1.72 -5.79
CA ARG A 275 1.89 0.75 -5.89
C ARG A 275 1.55 0.08 -4.57
N HIS A 276 2.57 -0.23 -3.78
CA HIS A 276 2.42 -0.67 -2.40
C HIS A 276 1.60 0.32 -1.56
N PHE A 277 1.44 1.56 -2.02
CA PHE A 277 0.49 2.49 -1.43
C PHE A 277 -0.89 2.35 -2.09
N THR A 278 -1.70 1.40 -1.63
CA THR A 278 -3.11 1.33 -2.03
C THR A 278 -3.84 2.59 -1.55
N SER A 279 -4.18 3.44 -2.51
CA SER A 279 -4.37 4.88 -2.33
C SER A 279 -5.85 5.26 -2.51
N VAL A 280 -6.51 6.14 -1.72
CA VAL A 280 -7.94 6.54 -1.90
C VAL A 280 -8.35 8.07 -1.84
N LEU A 281 -9.52 8.38 -2.42
CA LEU A 281 -10.15 9.61 -2.96
C LEU A 281 -9.35 10.94 -3.18
N TRP A 282 -8.16 10.94 -3.81
CA TRP A 282 -7.23 12.10 -3.96
C TRP A 282 -6.79 12.70 -2.61
N GLN A 283 -6.99 11.98 -1.50
CA GLN A 283 -7.03 12.59 -0.17
C GLN A 283 -5.94 12.05 0.78
N LYS A 284 -5.45 12.97 1.62
CA LYS A 284 -4.40 12.69 2.62
C LYS A 284 -4.75 11.60 3.65
N SER A 285 -6.03 11.24 3.78
CA SER A 285 -6.63 10.53 4.91
C SER A 285 -7.18 9.13 4.60
N LEU A 286 -7.03 8.67 3.36
CA LEU A 286 -7.59 7.42 2.85
C LEU A 286 -6.48 6.49 2.32
N THR A 287 -5.49 6.23 3.16
CA THR A 287 -4.13 5.91 2.70
C THR A 287 -3.62 4.58 3.25
N VAL A 288 -3.63 3.51 2.44
CA VAL A 288 -2.94 2.25 2.82
C VAL A 288 -1.49 2.33 2.37
N ASP A 289 -0.59 1.90 3.23
CA ASP A 289 0.65 1.23 2.86
C ASP A 289 0.41 -0.28 2.95
N ASP A 290 0.84 -1.10 1.99
CA ASP A 290 0.58 -2.55 1.99
C ASP A 290 1.18 -3.23 3.24
N VAL A 291 2.19 -2.61 3.87
CA VAL A 291 2.77 -3.01 5.17
C VAL A 291 1.82 -2.76 6.36
N ASP A 292 0.85 -1.84 6.23
CA ASP A 292 -0.20 -1.57 7.23
C ASP A 292 -1.34 -2.62 7.22
N LEU A 293 -1.34 -3.58 6.28
CA LEU A 293 -2.46 -4.50 6.09
C LEU A 293 -2.64 -5.47 7.27
N PRO A 294 -3.83 -5.54 7.90
CA PRO A 294 -4.12 -6.52 8.94
C PRO A 294 -3.84 -7.96 8.49
N GLY A 295 -3.03 -8.67 9.28
CA GLY A 295 -2.51 -10.00 8.96
C GLY A 295 -1.00 -10.04 8.71
N SER A 296 -0.38 -8.94 8.26
CA SER A 296 1.08 -8.84 8.05
C SER A 296 1.82 -7.98 9.09
N TYR A 297 1.13 -7.42 10.09
CA TYR A 297 1.74 -6.58 11.12
C TYR A 297 2.86 -7.29 11.90
N ASP A 298 4.05 -6.68 11.87
CA ASP A 298 5.18 -7.01 12.73
C ASP A 298 5.66 -5.71 13.42
N PRO A 299 5.75 -5.66 14.76
CA PRO A 299 6.20 -4.45 15.46
C PRO A 299 7.67 -4.07 15.17
N ARG A 300 8.45 -4.93 14.50
CA ARG A 300 9.78 -4.58 13.97
C ARG A 300 9.69 -3.66 12.75
N ASP A 301 8.64 -3.77 11.95
CA ASP A 301 8.43 -2.98 10.74
C ASP A 301 7.80 -1.62 11.06
N HIS A 302 6.84 -1.62 11.98
CA HIS A 302 6.14 -0.43 12.47
C HIS A 302 6.90 0.33 13.57
N PHE A 303 8.12 -0.14 13.90
CA PHE A 303 8.96 0.30 15.01
C PHE A 303 8.27 0.34 16.39
N ASP A 304 7.19 -0.42 16.59
CA ASP A 304 6.40 -0.50 17.81
C ASP A 304 7.05 -1.33 18.93
N ASN A 305 6.42 -1.29 20.11
CA ASN A 305 6.69 -2.15 21.28
C ASN A 305 8.17 -2.14 21.75
N GLY A 306 8.92 -1.08 21.45
CA GLY A 306 10.34 -0.95 21.78
C GLY A 306 11.26 -1.89 21.01
N TYR A 307 10.89 -2.39 19.83
CA TYR A 307 11.74 -3.27 19.01
C TYR A 307 12.82 -2.53 18.20
N ILE A 308 13.40 -1.46 18.75
CA ILE A 308 14.29 -0.54 18.03
C ILE A 308 15.47 -1.24 17.34
N THR A 309 16.22 -2.07 18.06
CA THR A 309 17.36 -2.79 17.48
C THR A 309 16.94 -3.88 16.49
N ASP A 310 15.87 -4.62 16.80
CA ASP A 310 15.35 -5.68 15.93
C ASP A 310 14.82 -5.11 14.59
N GLY A 311 14.12 -3.97 14.64
CA GLY A 311 13.64 -3.24 13.46
C GLY A 311 14.78 -2.66 12.62
N TRP A 312 15.78 -2.05 13.25
CA TRP A 312 16.94 -1.53 12.51
C TRP A 312 17.80 -2.62 11.87
N ASN A 313 17.90 -3.81 12.48
CA ASN A 313 18.52 -4.96 11.83
C ASN A 313 17.72 -5.39 10.58
N LEU A 314 16.40 -5.46 10.67
CA LEU A 314 15.52 -5.81 9.55
C LEU A 314 15.54 -4.76 8.42
N VAL A 315 15.71 -3.47 8.76
CA VAL A 315 15.99 -2.40 7.78
C VAL A 315 17.35 -2.60 7.10
N LYS A 316 18.41 -2.93 7.85
CA LYS A 316 19.75 -3.22 7.28
C LYS A 316 19.69 -4.43 6.33
N ASP A 317 19.02 -5.51 6.72
CA ASP A 317 18.86 -6.71 5.89
C ASP A 317 18.12 -6.42 4.57
N ARG A 318 17.05 -5.63 4.63
CA ARG A 318 16.28 -5.20 3.44
C ARG A 318 17.07 -4.26 2.54
N LEU A 319 17.82 -3.31 3.09
CA LEU A 319 18.71 -2.44 2.31
C LEU A 319 19.86 -3.24 1.67
N ALA A 320 20.37 -4.29 2.33
CA ALA A 320 21.37 -5.19 1.78
C ALA A 320 20.81 -6.09 0.65
N GLN A 321 19.56 -6.57 0.77
CA GLN A 321 18.85 -7.25 -0.31
C GLN A 321 18.68 -6.31 -1.51
N PHE A 322 18.18 -5.10 -1.28
CA PHE A 322 18.03 -4.07 -2.32
C PHE A 322 19.35 -3.66 -2.98
N GLU A 323 20.48 -3.65 -2.26
CA GLU A 323 21.79 -3.36 -2.84
C GLU A 323 22.33 -4.50 -3.74
N GLN A 324 21.93 -5.75 -3.46
CA GLN A 324 22.29 -6.92 -4.27
C GLN A 324 21.35 -7.13 -5.47
N GLU A 325 20.06 -6.83 -5.29
CA GLU A 325 18.98 -7.19 -6.21
C GLU A 325 18.41 -5.99 -6.97
N SER A 326 18.45 -4.78 -6.39
CA SER A 326 18.09 -3.52 -7.04
C SER A 326 16.71 -3.59 -7.72
N LEU A 327 16.65 -3.44 -9.05
CA LEU A 327 15.43 -3.57 -9.86
C LEU A 327 14.72 -4.92 -9.75
N LYS A 328 15.39 -5.97 -9.27
CA LYS A 328 14.78 -7.28 -9.02
C LYS A 328 13.98 -7.31 -7.71
N ASN A 329 14.25 -6.42 -6.76
CA ASN A 329 13.58 -6.41 -5.45
C ASN A 329 13.31 -4.99 -4.94
N LEU A 330 12.42 -4.26 -5.64
CA LEU A 330 11.93 -2.96 -5.18
C LEU A 330 11.13 -3.05 -3.86
N ASN A 331 10.53 -4.21 -3.58
CA ASN A 331 9.76 -4.45 -2.35
C ASN A 331 10.63 -4.33 -1.10
N ALA A 332 11.85 -4.87 -1.10
CA ALA A 332 12.79 -4.73 0.01
C ALA A 332 13.11 -3.25 0.31
N PHE A 333 13.33 -2.41 -0.70
CA PHE A 333 13.50 -0.97 -0.46
C PHE A 333 12.22 -0.31 0.06
N HIS A 334 11.07 -0.65 -0.49
CA HIS A 334 9.78 -0.12 -0.03
C HIS A 334 9.55 -0.43 1.46
N LEU A 335 9.72 -1.69 1.88
CA LEU A 335 9.63 -2.12 3.28
C LEU A 335 10.66 -1.44 4.19
N ALA A 336 11.88 -1.20 3.70
CA ALA A 336 12.89 -0.44 4.44
C ALA A 336 12.49 1.04 4.59
N ALA A 337 11.97 1.66 3.53
CA ALA A 337 11.56 3.06 3.53
C ALA A 337 10.33 3.32 4.42
N HIS A 338 9.38 2.38 4.47
CA HIS A 338 8.28 2.38 5.44
C HIS A 338 8.83 2.41 6.87
N ALA A 339 9.61 1.40 7.25
CA ALA A 339 10.14 1.27 8.60
C ALA A 339 11.06 2.45 9.00
N ILE A 340 11.81 3.04 8.07
CA ILE A 340 12.60 4.26 8.36
C ILE A 340 11.70 5.46 8.67
N ALA A 341 10.54 5.62 8.01
CA ALA A 341 9.58 6.68 8.34
C ALA A 341 8.98 6.48 9.73
N ASP A 342 8.57 5.24 10.02
CA ASP A 342 7.99 4.81 11.30
C ASP A 342 8.93 5.00 12.49
N PHE A 343 10.23 4.73 12.31
CA PHE A 343 11.23 5.04 13.32
C PHE A 343 11.18 6.53 13.74
N TYR A 344 11.04 7.47 12.80
CA TYR A 344 10.95 8.89 13.15
C TYR A 344 9.57 9.28 13.71
N ALA A 345 8.50 8.59 13.32
CA ALA A 345 7.14 8.88 13.78
C ALA A 345 6.83 8.34 15.18
N HIS A 346 7.15 7.06 15.45
CA HIS A 346 6.63 6.30 16.60
C HIS A 346 7.62 6.16 17.77
N THR A 347 8.88 6.57 17.59
CA THR A 347 9.91 6.49 18.64
C THR A 347 10.10 7.78 19.43
N SER A 348 10.77 7.66 20.58
CA SER A 348 11.28 8.79 21.36
C SER A 348 12.48 9.49 20.70
N TYR A 349 13.05 8.98 19.60
CA TYR A 349 14.23 9.60 18.98
C TYR A 349 13.99 11.06 18.56
N GLY A 350 12.83 11.41 17.99
CA GLY A 350 12.53 12.81 17.65
C GLY A 350 12.41 13.75 18.86
N HIS A 351 12.31 13.22 20.08
CA HIS A 351 12.35 13.99 21.33
C HIS A 351 13.77 14.21 21.86
N PHE A 352 14.65 13.20 21.77
CA PHE A 352 16.00 13.22 22.37
C PHE A 352 17.15 13.43 21.36
N GLY A 353 16.87 13.31 20.07
CA GLY A 353 17.83 13.49 18.99
C GLY A 353 18.32 14.94 18.84
N SER A 354 19.59 15.09 18.48
CA SER A 354 20.24 16.38 18.27
C SER A 354 19.59 17.13 17.11
N VAL A 355 19.22 18.40 17.34
CA VAL A 355 18.74 19.31 16.31
C VAL A 355 19.84 20.31 15.98
N SER A 356 20.29 20.32 14.74
CA SER A 356 21.37 21.20 14.24
C SER A 356 20.93 21.90 12.96
N ASN A 357 21.16 23.22 12.86
CA ASN A 357 20.72 24.07 11.74
C ASN A 357 19.21 23.97 11.44
N GLY A 358 18.39 23.77 12.47
CA GLY A 358 16.93 23.59 12.36
C GLY A 358 16.46 22.18 11.97
N ASN A 359 17.39 21.25 11.73
CA ASN A 359 17.08 19.89 11.28
C ASN A 359 17.44 18.87 12.36
N LEU A 360 16.55 17.89 12.59
CA LEU A 360 16.85 16.70 13.38
C LEU A 360 17.94 15.87 12.67
N GLN A 361 19.01 15.52 13.40
CA GLN A 361 20.09 14.69 12.88
C GLN A 361 19.59 13.29 12.53
N LEU A 362 20.23 12.65 11.55
CA LEU A 362 19.89 11.28 11.19
C LEU A 362 20.36 10.33 12.28
N PHE A 363 19.53 9.33 12.58
CA PHE A 363 19.87 8.29 13.53
C PHE A 363 20.87 7.30 12.90
N ASP A 364 21.99 7.06 13.58
CA ASP A 364 22.94 6.00 13.23
C ASP A 364 22.59 4.72 14.03
N PRO A 365 22.10 3.64 13.38
CA PRO A 365 21.77 2.39 14.04
C PRO A 365 22.97 1.51 14.40
N ASP A 366 24.20 1.94 14.09
CA ASP A 366 25.45 1.35 14.59
C ASP A 366 26.03 2.18 15.76
N HIS A 367 25.70 3.48 15.85
CA HIS A 367 26.10 4.39 16.93
C HIS A 367 24.90 5.15 17.55
N PRO A 368 23.95 4.45 18.20
CA PRO A 368 22.66 5.03 18.59
C PRO A 368 22.72 6.19 19.59
N ASP A 369 23.80 6.28 20.38
CA ASP A 369 24.07 7.41 21.28
C ASP A 369 24.59 8.68 20.55
N ALA A 370 25.19 8.54 19.37
CA ALA A 370 25.97 9.62 18.73
C ALA A 370 25.10 10.77 18.21
N SER A 371 23.87 10.48 17.78
CA SER A 371 22.91 11.47 17.27
C SER A 371 21.97 12.03 18.35
N LEU A 372 22.22 11.78 19.64
CA LEU A 372 21.39 12.24 20.76
C LEU A 372 21.96 13.52 21.40
N ALA A 373 21.07 14.44 21.79
CA ALA A 373 21.46 15.67 22.51
C ALA A 373 21.79 15.37 23.98
N GLN A 374 21.11 14.37 24.55
CA GLN A 374 21.30 13.84 25.90
C GLN A 374 20.77 12.41 25.93
N LYS A 375 21.22 11.59 26.88
CA LYS A 375 20.65 10.25 27.07
C LYS A 375 19.17 10.35 27.48
N PRO A 376 18.28 9.49 26.95
CA PRO A 376 16.86 9.52 27.28
C PRO A 376 16.59 9.39 28.79
N ASP A 377 15.74 10.27 29.30
CA ASP A 377 15.29 10.27 30.68
C ASP A 377 13.76 10.22 30.72
N TYR A 378 13.26 9.28 31.52
CA TYR A 378 11.83 8.97 31.68
C TYR A 378 11.36 9.16 33.14
N GLY A 379 12.27 9.63 34.01
CA GLY A 379 12.01 9.88 35.42
C GLY A 379 10.99 11.00 35.67
N SER A 380 10.53 11.10 36.92
CA SER A 380 9.47 12.04 37.28
C SER A 380 9.95 13.50 37.19
N GLY A 381 9.17 14.34 36.51
CA GLY A 381 9.52 15.73 36.19
C GLY A 381 10.41 15.90 34.95
N SER A 382 10.79 14.82 34.25
CA SER A 382 11.47 14.93 32.94
C SER A 382 10.51 15.42 31.84
N SER A 383 11.06 15.80 30.68
CA SER A 383 10.27 16.18 29.51
C SER A 383 9.51 15.01 28.86
N PHE A 384 9.74 13.77 29.32
CA PHE A 384 9.07 12.54 28.90
C PHE A 384 8.70 11.70 30.14
N ASP A 385 8.18 12.33 31.19
CA ASP A 385 7.86 11.67 32.46
C ASP A 385 6.76 10.59 32.29
N PHE A 386 7.14 9.33 32.55
CA PHE A 386 6.29 8.13 32.46
C PHE A 386 5.09 8.10 33.43
N GLN A 387 5.00 9.01 34.40
CA GLN A 387 3.79 9.19 35.22
C GLN A 387 2.59 9.68 34.38
N ASN A 388 2.84 10.38 33.26
CA ASN A 388 1.79 10.95 32.42
C ASN A 388 1.15 9.96 31.43
N PHE A 389 1.72 8.76 31.28
CA PHE A 389 1.37 7.81 30.22
C PHE A 389 0.72 6.53 30.78
N SER A 390 -0.15 5.90 29.99
CA SER A 390 -0.71 4.59 30.33
C SER A 390 0.34 3.49 30.28
N ARG A 391 0.03 2.31 30.85
CA ARG A 391 0.82 1.07 30.78
C ARG A 391 -0.11 -0.13 30.68
N ASN A 392 0.30 -1.18 29.99
CA ASN A 392 -0.48 -2.41 29.88
C ASN A 392 -0.39 -3.24 31.16
N THR A 393 -1.26 -2.94 32.12
CA THR A 393 -1.32 -3.64 33.42
C THR A 393 -1.77 -5.11 33.33
N ASN A 394 -2.30 -5.54 32.18
CA ASN A 394 -2.63 -6.95 31.90
C ASN A 394 -1.39 -7.76 31.49
N LEU A 395 -0.40 -7.13 30.85
CA LEU A 395 0.89 -7.75 30.49
C LEU A 395 1.96 -7.55 31.58
N ASN A 396 1.98 -6.38 32.24
CA ASN A 396 2.93 -6.07 33.31
C ASN A 396 2.39 -5.07 34.32
N LYS A 397 2.41 -5.44 35.61
CA LYS A 397 1.84 -4.65 36.71
C LYS A 397 2.78 -3.57 37.29
N GLY A 398 3.90 -3.30 36.63
CA GLY A 398 4.88 -2.29 37.07
C GLY A 398 4.33 -0.85 37.07
N THR A 399 4.90 -0.04 37.96
CA THR A 399 4.61 1.38 38.11
C THR A 399 5.32 2.21 37.02
N ALA A 400 5.04 3.52 36.99
CA ALA A 400 5.80 4.46 36.15
C ALA A 400 7.28 4.52 36.53
N ALA A 401 7.63 4.31 37.81
CA ALA A 401 9.02 4.29 38.27
C ALA A 401 9.76 3.03 37.79
N ASP A 402 9.11 1.86 37.87
CA ASP A 402 9.66 0.61 37.32
C ASP A 402 9.85 0.71 35.81
N ALA A 403 8.88 1.32 35.11
CA ALA A 403 8.93 1.57 33.68
C ALA A 403 10.09 2.52 33.30
N ALA A 404 10.24 3.65 34.00
CA ALA A 404 11.31 4.60 33.75
C ALA A 404 12.68 3.96 34.00
N GLN A 405 12.84 3.24 35.13
CA GLN A 405 14.07 2.51 35.44
C GLN A 405 14.41 1.43 34.39
N TYR A 406 13.42 0.70 33.87
CA TYR A 406 13.63 -0.35 32.87
C TYR A 406 14.09 0.19 31.51
N TRP A 407 13.57 1.36 31.11
CA TRP A 407 13.85 1.97 29.81
C TRP A 407 14.86 3.14 29.86
N GLN A 408 15.43 3.46 31.02
CA GLN A 408 16.33 4.60 31.20
C GLN A 408 17.52 4.57 30.23
N GLY A 409 17.79 5.70 29.58
CA GLY A 409 18.89 5.84 28.62
C GLY A 409 18.71 5.12 27.29
N GLN A 410 17.56 4.49 27.04
CA GLN A 410 17.25 3.80 25.77
C GLN A 410 16.27 4.62 24.92
N ILE A 411 16.40 4.53 23.60
CA ILE A 411 15.32 4.95 22.70
C ILE A 411 14.19 3.92 22.84
N ILE A 412 12.95 4.40 22.92
CA ILE A 412 11.75 3.58 23.01
C ILE A 412 10.77 3.92 21.89
N SER A 413 9.71 3.13 21.78
CA SER A 413 8.52 3.45 20.99
C SER A 413 7.26 3.07 21.75
N GLY A 414 6.10 3.39 21.18
CA GLY A 414 4.83 3.09 21.79
C GLY A 414 4.54 1.59 21.81
N ARG A 415 3.83 1.11 22.82
CA ARG A 415 3.17 -0.21 22.73
C ARG A 415 1.93 -0.13 21.84
N TYR A 416 1.70 -1.21 21.09
CA TYR A 416 0.55 -1.39 20.20
C TYR A 416 0.27 -2.89 20.02
N ALA A 417 -1.00 -3.25 19.74
CA ALA A 417 -1.46 -4.62 19.51
C ALA A 417 -1.19 -5.60 20.67
N GLN A 418 -1.01 -5.08 21.88
CA GLN A 418 -0.77 -5.92 23.05
C GLN A 418 -2.08 -6.50 23.61
N LYS A 419 -2.03 -7.78 23.98
CA LYS A 419 -3.20 -8.49 24.51
C LYS A 419 -3.74 -7.80 25.76
N GLY A 420 -5.00 -7.37 25.71
CA GLY A 420 -5.72 -6.75 26.83
C GLY A 420 -5.49 -5.25 27.00
N ASP A 421 -4.94 -4.57 25.98
CA ASP A 421 -4.60 -3.15 26.01
C ASP A 421 -5.19 -2.39 24.80
N THR A 422 -6.30 -2.89 24.27
CA THR A 422 -6.91 -2.43 23.02
C THR A 422 -7.59 -1.08 23.13
N HIS A 423 -7.03 -0.04 22.53
CA HIS A 423 -7.55 1.34 22.50
C HIS A 423 -8.39 1.66 21.25
N GLY A 424 -8.54 0.74 20.29
CA GLY A 424 -9.37 0.93 19.11
C GLY A 424 -9.69 -0.34 18.32
N ALA A 425 -10.62 -0.23 17.38
CA ALA A 425 -11.07 -1.36 16.54
C ALA A 425 -10.01 -1.87 15.53
N ALA A 426 -8.94 -1.09 15.28
CA ALA A 426 -7.78 -1.54 14.52
C ALA A 426 -6.96 -2.54 15.34
N GLU A 427 -6.49 -2.09 16.50
CA GLU A 427 -5.71 -2.88 17.44
C GLU A 427 -6.44 -4.15 17.93
N ALA A 428 -7.78 -4.15 17.93
CA ALA A 428 -8.61 -5.33 18.22
C ALA A 428 -8.45 -6.48 17.21
N LEU A 429 -7.95 -6.19 16.00
CA LEU A 429 -7.77 -7.12 14.88
C LEU A 429 -6.30 -7.33 14.51
N THR A 430 -5.38 -6.64 15.18
CA THR A 430 -3.94 -6.75 14.98
C THR A 430 -3.33 -7.70 16.01
N PHE A 431 -2.41 -8.57 15.58
CA PHE A 431 -1.80 -9.59 16.45
C PHE A 431 -0.28 -9.55 16.33
N ILE A 432 0.42 -9.47 17.46
CA ILE A 432 1.89 -9.53 17.51
C ILE A 432 2.34 -10.97 17.15
N PRO A 433 3.39 -11.14 16.31
CA PRO A 433 3.94 -12.44 15.93
C PRO A 433 4.18 -13.42 17.09
N PRO A 434 3.76 -14.70 16.99
CA PRO A 434 3.82 -15.66 18.10
C PRO A 434 5.22 -16.07 18.59
N ASP A 435 6.30 -15.70 17.89
CA ASP A 435 7.69 -15.81 18.34
C ASP A 435 8.06 -14.64 19.26
N LEU A 436 7.69 -13.41 18.90
CA LEU A 436 7.92 -12.20 19.70
C LEU A 436 7.19 -12.27 21.05
N VAL A 437 5.94 -12.72 21.06
CA VAL A 437 5.13 -12.93 22.28
C VAL A 437 5.75 -13.97 23.24
N LYS A 438 6.62 -14.87 22.73
CA LYS A 438 7.32 -15.89 23.53
C LYS A 438 8.71 -15.44 24.02
N LYS A 439 9.22 -14.28 23.57
CA LYS A 439 10.49 -13.74 24.07
C LYS A 439 10.37 -13.39 25.58
N LYS A 440 11.42 -13.64 26.36
CA LYS A 440 11.41 -13.46 27.83
C LYS A 440 11.21 -12.00 28.27
N ASP A 441 11.66 -11.06 27.45
CA ASP A 441 11.53 -9.61 27.63
C ASP A 441 10.15 -9.06 27.22
N PHE A 442 9.29 -9.86 26.59
CA PHE A 442 8.01 -9.38 26.06
C PHE A 442 7.12 -8.74 27.14
N SER A 443 7.15 -9.25 28.38
CA SER A 443 6.44 -8.62 29.51
C SER A 443 7.00 -7.24 29.87
N GLY A 444 8.29 -6.97 29.69
CA GLY A 444 8.87 -5.63 29.88
C GLY A 444 8.27 -4.57 28.95
N ARG A 445 7.82 -4.99 27.75
CA ARG A 445 7.20 -4.13 26.74
C ARG A 445 5.80 -3.64 27.12
N GLY A 446 5.16 -4.24 28.13
CA GLY A 446 3.94 -3.72 28.74
C GLY A 446 4.13 -2.41 29.55
N LEU A 447 5.37 -2.06 29.89
CA LEU A 447 5.73 -0.85 30.63
C LEU A 447 5.85 0.41 29.75
N LEU A 448 5.85 0.26 28.43
CA LEU A 448 5.96 1.37 27.48
C LEU A 448 4.69 2.25 27.46
N PRO A 449 4.80 3.55 27.13
CA PRO A 449 3.63 4.39 26.81
C PRO A 449 2.89 3.85 25.59
N HIS A 450 1.60 4.15 25.43
CA HIS A 450 0.82 3.65 24.30
C HIS A 450 1.17 4.45 23.03
N HIS A 451 1.17 3.80 21.86
CA HIS A 451 1.46 4.43 20.56
C HIS A 451 0.79 5.79 20.38
N ASN A 452 -0.55 5.83 20.49
CA ASN A 452 -1.37 7.04 20.37
C ASN A 452 -1.01 8.20 21.34
N GLU A 453 -0.28 7.93 22.42
CA GLU A 453 0.12 8.94 23.41
C GLU A 453 1.42 9.67 23.06
N ILE A 454 2.29 9.05 22.24
CA ILE A 454 3.63 9.58 21.93
C ILE A 454 3.95 9.73 20.44
N ALA A 455 3.22 9.04 19.56
CA ALA A 455 3.43 9.09 18.11
C ALA A 455 3.25 10.51 17.56
N VAL A 456 4.15 10.93 16.64
CA VAL A 456 4.08 12.20 15.91
C VAL A 456 4.12 11.90 14.43
N ASP A 457 2.92 11.71 13.91
CA ASP A 457 2.66 10.78 12.83
C ASP A 457 1.69 11.37 11.79
N GLU A 458 0.74 12.22 12.18
CA GLU A 458 -0.10 13.01 11.28
C GLU A 458 0.32 14.49 11.30
N ASP A 459 -0.12 15.30 10.32
CA ASP A 459 0.15 16.75 10.34
C ASP A 459 -0.75 17.52 11.34
N THR A 460 -1.60 16.82 12.09
CA THR A 460 -2.43 17.36 13.18
C THR A 460 -2.40 16.46 14.42
N ARG A 461 -2.47 17.05 15.62
CA ARG A 461 -2.37 16.32 16.89
C ARG A 461 -3.62 15.48 17.19
N GLY A 462 -3.45 14.16 17.31
CA GLY A 462 -4.49 13.24 17.78
C GLY A 462 -4.96 13.51 19.22
N LYS A 463 -6.24 13.26 19.52
CA LYS A 463 -6.85 13.55 20.84
C LYS A 463 -6.22 12.80 22.02
N ALA A 464 -5.67 11.60 21.76
CA ALA A 464 -5.01 10.77 22.77
C ALA A 464 -3.53 11.13 22.97
N HIS A 465 -2.97 12.02 22.15
CA HIS A 465 -1.54 12.34 22.20
C HIS A 465 -1.19 13.21 23.42
N ILE A 466 -0.32 12.70 24.28
CA ILE A 466 0.06 13.28 25.58
C ILE A 466 1.38 14.06 25.47
N LEU A 467 2.39 13.47 24.80
CA LEU A 467 3.79 13.95 24.83
C LEU A 467 3.95 15.44 24.46
N TYR A 468 3.31 15.88 23.39
CA TYR A 468 3.27 17.28 22.97
C TYR A 468 1.86 17.85 23.18
N THR A 469 1.64 18.46 24.34
CA THR A 469 0.32 18.95 24.81
C THR A 469 -0.27 20.09 23.97
N GLY A 470 0.55 20.81 23.19
CA GLY A 470 0.14 21.94 22.36
C GLY A 470 0.35 21.68 20.86
N ASN A 471 -0.65 22.02 20.04
CA ASN A 471 -0.63 21.78 18.58
C ASN A 471 0.59 22.39 17.88
N LYS A 472 1.11 23.53 18.38
CA LYS A 472 2.34 24.15 17.85
C LYS A 472 3.54 23.21 18.01
N ALA A 473 3.81 22.74 19.24
CA ALA A 473 4.95 21.87 19.54
C ALA A 473 4.86 20.52 18.80
N TYR A 474 3.65 19.95 18.70
CA TYR A 474 3.40 18.74 17.89
C TYR A 474 3.70 18.99 16.40
N SER A 475 3.28 20.13 15.84
CA SER A 475 3.54 20.47 14.44
C SER A 475 5.03 20.74 14.15
N GLU A 476 5.73 21.42 15.05
CA GLU A 476 7.20 21.63 14.97
C GLU A 476 7.95 20.28 15.00
N GLN A 477 7.53 19.36 15.88
CA GLN A 477 8.04 18.00 15.94
C GLN A 477 7.72 17.17 14.70
N TYR A 478 6.51 17.27 14.15
CA TYR A 478 6.14 16.60 12.90
C TYR A 478 7.03 17.06 11.75
N GLN A 479 7.30 18.36 11.59
CA GLN A 479 8.20 18.83 10.54
C GLN A 479 9.64 18.30 10.70
N LEU A 480 10.18 18.29 11.94
CA LEU A 480 11.51 17.75 12.23
C LEU A 480 11.62 16.25 11.88
N ARG A 481 10.63 15.45 12.29
CA ARG A 481 10.58 13.99 12.06
C ARG A 481 10.34 13.65 10.59
N TYR A 482 9.40 14.34 9.93
CA TYR A 482 9.11 14.20 8.50
C TYR A 482 10.33 14.53 7.64
N ASP A 483 11.07 15.61 7.97
CA ASP A 483 12.28 15.98 7.24
C ASP A 483 13.44 14.98 7.46
N ALA A 484 13.61 14.47 8.69
CA ALA A 484 14.60 13.44 8.98
C ALA A 484 14.30 12.12 8.28
N ALA A 485 13.03 11.69 8.22
CA ALA A 485 12.60 10.52 7.44
C ALA A 485 12.90 10.70 5.94
N VAL A 486 12.51 11.85 5.37
CA VAL A 486 12.77 12.20 3.97
C VAL A 486 14.26 12.15 3.62
N ARG A 487 15.12 12.69 4.49
CA ARG A 487 16.58 12.63 4.31
C ARG A 487 17.12 11.21 4.46
N HIS A 488 16.75 10.48 5.52
CA HIS A 488 17.25 9.11 5.73
C HIS A 488 16.86 8.18 4.56
N ILE A 489 15.62 8.25 4.08
CA ILE A 489 15.14 7.41 2.97
C ILE A 489 15.85 7.78 1.65
N ARG A 490 16.15 9.06 1.43
CA ARG A 490 16.96 9.51 0.29
C ARG A 490 18.39 8.98 0.38
N ASP A 491 19.05 9.16 1.53
CA ASP A 491 20.44 8.76 1.72
C ASP A 491 20.59 7.23 1.65
N ALA A 492 19.62 6.48 2.19
CA ALA A 492 19.52 5.03 2.06
C ALA A 492 19.35 4.61 0.59
N PHE A 493 18.45 5.25 -0.17
CA PHE A 493 18.29 4.96 -1.60
C PHE A 493 19.58 5.25 -2.37
N VAL A 494 20.16 6.45 -2.24
CA VAL A 494 21.38 6.85 -2.96
C VAL A 494 22.58 5.96 -2.62
N LYS A 495 22.69 5.50 -1.37
CA LYS A 495 23.74 4.57 -0.93
C LYS A 495 23.55 3.17 -1.52
N HIS A 496 22.35 2.60 -1.40
CA HIS A 496 22.12 1.19 -1.68
C HIS A 496 21.72 0.90 -3.14
N TRP A 497 21.11 1.86 -3.86
CA TRP A 497 20.73 1.71 -5.28
C TRP A 497 21.93 1.42 -6.19
N LYS A 498 21.91 0.25 -6.85
CA LYS A 498 22.89 -0.17 -7.87
C LYS A 498 22.15 -0.34 -9.21
N PRO A 499 22.12 0.70 -10.06
CA PRO A 499 21.31 0.72 -11.28
C PRO A 499 21.98 0.13 -12.54
#